data_AF-A0A5C3KNI5-F1
#
_entry.id   AF-A0A5C3KNI5-F1
#
_cell.length_a   1.000
_cell.length_b   1.000
_cell.length_c   1.000
_cell.angle_alpha   90.00
_cell.angle_beta   90.00
_cell.angle_gamma   90.00
#
_symmetry.space_group_name_H-M   'P 1'
#
loop_
_entity.id
_entity.type
_entity.pdbx_description
1 polymer ?
#
loop_
_entity_poly.entity_id
_entity_poly.type
_entity_poly.pdbx_seq_one_letter_code
_entity_poly.pdbx_strand_id
1 'polypeptide(L)'
;MQPYNPLEPSQSSLEHRNRLSNLITSLRRVRPRVPFWQLAAHRLPTLWGLYRGLLKTAPHDQIRWRVRKIFQKNQHLTGTGKTIECLNLGYKYLDAFKRASNGDLKTQAVLARYARLIDVKRESEHWKQVLREELEWQERLRNKPRLTGSLQRSTLDNRPLPRLSPQPEHFAQMFIRRRRTRENRLKRQRRNYELVQDIQHETNFERNLLRTVGDRRLQPVFEGSYDQWIEPLQQDLENINRSHELDRVRLATPVSPELVATLSAARRYKIENKTREKDRERRGVELARTIRRKRQGPPAHILCKMSEKEKEIDRIIRSPSEGGYVAQVKLAAGMKLKTGDKWKKEIEASPKAKIREERILRENEKRAKMTDTTT
;
A
#
# COMPACT_ATOMS: atom_id res chain seq x y z
N MET A 1 -70.71 9.45 -17.07
CA MET A 1 -70.63 9.57 -15.61
C MET A 1 -69.36 8.89 -15.16
N GLN A 2 -68.41 9.62 -14.58
CA GLN A 2 -67.21 8.97 -14.04
C GLN A 2 -67.59 8.22 -12.75
N PRO A 3 -67.14 6.96 -12.56
CA PRO A 3 -67.44 6.21 -11.36
C PRO A 3 -66.85 6.94 -10.15
N TYR A 4 -67.71 7.32 -9.22
CA TYR A 4 -67.32 7.91 -7.94
C TYR A 4 -66.41 6.92 -7.21
N ASN A 5 -65.13 7.28 -7.07
CA ASN A 5 -64.18 6.49 -6.31
C ASN A 5 -64.38 6.81 -4.82
N PRO A 6 -64.93 5.90 -4.00
CA PRO A 6 -65.24 6.18 -2.59
C PRO A 6 -64.01 6.47 -1.72
N LEU A 7 -62.80 6.34 -2.29
CA LEU A 7 -61.53 6.64 -1.65
C LEU A 7 -61.04 8.07 -1.91
N GLU A 8 -61.70 8.84 -2.78
CA GLU A 8 -61.31 10.24 -3.02
C GLU A 8 -61.82 11.15 -1.90
N PRO A 9 -60.93 11.98 -1.29
CA PRO A 9 -61.33 12.89 -0.22
C PRO A 9 -62.28 13.97 -0.75
N SER A 10 -63.29 14.33 0.05
CA SER A 10 -64.20 15.45 -0.27
C SER A 10 -63.44 16.76 -0.46
N GLN A 11 -63.98 17.67 -1.29
CA GLN A 11 -63.40 18.99 -1.53
C GLN A 11 -63.19 19.79 -0.23
N SER A 12 -64.14 19.71 0.71
CA SER A 12 -64.04 20.30 2.05
C SER A 12 -62.87 19.76 2.87
N SER A 13 -62.57 18.47 2.74
CA SER A 13 -61.42 17.83 3.39
C SER A 13 -60.10 18.32 2.80
N LEU A 14 -60.02 18.51 1.47
CA LEU A 14 -58.85 19.09 0.80
C LEU A 14 -58.60 20.53 1.21
N GLU A 15 -59.65 21.36 1.30
CA GLU A 15 -59.54 22.75 1.76
C GLU A 15 -59.09 22.84 3.21
N HIS A 16 -59.62 21.97 4.09
CA HIS A 16 -59.19 21.89 5.48
C HIS A 16 -57.71 21.48 5.60
N ARG A 17 -57.28 20.48 4.82
CA ARG A 17 -55.86 20.07 4.74
C ARG A 17 -54.96 21.19 4.23
N ASN A 18 -55.41 21.98 3.26
CA ASN A 18 -54.66 23.13 2.75
C ASN A 18 -54.56 24.26 3.78
N ARG A 19 -55.61 24.51 4.56
CA ARG A 19 -55.57 25.50 5.64
C ARG A 19 -54.60 25.08 6.74
N LEU A 20 -54.64 23.81 7.15
CA LEU A 20 -53.69 23.25 8.12
C LEU A 20 -52.26 23.25 7.58
N SER A 21 -52.05 22.89 6.31
CA SER A 21 -50.71 22.91 5.71
C SER A 21 -50.13 24.32 5.69
N ASN A 22 -50.92 25.35 5.36
CA ASN A 22 -50.47 26.75 5.39
C ASN A 22 -50.12 27.24 6.81
N LEU A 23 -50.92 26.89 7.82
CA LEU A 23 -50.64 27.20 9.23
C LEU A 23 -49.37 26.50 9.74
N ILE A 24 -49.14 25.24 9.34
CA ILE A 24 -47.96 24.46 9.72
C ILE A 24 -46.71 24.91 8.94
N THR A 25 -46.87 25.37 7.69
CA THR A 25 -45.74 25.73 6.81
C THR A 25 -45.01 26.97 7.32
N SER A 26 -45.70 27.94 7.94
CA SER A 26 -45.06 29.10 8.57
C SER A 26 -44.24 28.73 9.82
N LEU A 27 -44.68 27.70 10.55
CA LEU A 27 -43.97 27.15 11.71
C LEU A 27 -42.85 26.18 11.31
N ARG A 28 -42.83 25.72 10.06
CA ARG A 28 -41.82 24.79 9.57
C ARG A 28 -40.49 25.51 9.46
N ARG A 29 -39.50 25.07 10.24
CA ARG A 29 -38.12 25.53 10.13
C ARG A 29 -37.63 25.34 8.68
N VAL A 30 -37.60 26.44 7.91
CA VAL A 30 -37.08 26.44 6.55
C VAL A 30 -35.58 26.19 6.64
N ARG A 31 -35.17 24.95 6.36
CA ARG A 31 -33.75 24.65 6.15
C ARG A 31 -33.40 25.22 4.78
N PRO A 32 -32.44 26.15 4.68
CA PRO A 32 -32.01 26.63 3.37
C PRO A 32 -31.57 25.42 2.55
N ARG A 33 -31.97 25.38 1.27
CA ARG A 33 -31.52 24.33 0.33
C ARG A 33 -30.01 24.36 0.10
N VAL A 34 -29.41 25.49 0.41
CA VAL A 34 -27.99 25.78 0.25
C VAL A 34 -27.29 25.55 1.60
N PRO A 35 -26.14 24.86 1.64
CA PRO A 35 -25.39 24.66 2.87
C PRO A 35 -24.97 26.01 3.47
N PHE A 36 -24.91 26.10 4.80
CA PHE A 36 -24.77 27.41 5.47
C PHE A 36 -23.51 28.19 5.03
N TRP A 37 -22.41 27.52 4.67
CA TRP A 37 -21.17 28.19 4.26
C TRP A 37 -21.27 28.90 2.89
N GLN A 38 -22.28 28.56 2.10
CA GLN A 38 -22.58 29.22 0.84
C GLN A 38 -23.61 30.36 0.98
N LEU A 39 -24.30 30.47 2.13
CA LEU A 39 -25.23 31.56 2.36
C LEU A 39 -24.50 32.90 2.33
N ALA A 40 -25.09 33.89 1.65
CA ALA A 40 -24.55 35.24 1.57
C ALA A 40 -24.32 35.83 2.98
N ALA A 41 -25.25 35.56 3.91
CA ALA A 41 -25.17 35.95 5.31
C ALA A 41 -23.90 35.46 6.02
N HIS A 42 -23.32 34.33 5.60
CA HIS A 42 -22.05 33.84 6.14
C HIS A 42 -20.87 34.27 5.27
N ARG A 43 -20.97 34.10 3.96
CA ARG A 43 -19.85 34.30 3.01
C ARG A 43 -19.39 35.75 2.95
N LEU A 44 -20.31 36.73 2.97
CA LEU A 44 -19.97 38.15 2.89
C LEU A 44 -19.22 38.63 4.14
N PRO A 45 -19.72 38.44 5.39
CA PRO A 45 -18.96 38.84 6.58
C PRO A 45 -17.63 38.11 6.69
N THR A 46 -17.58 36.84 6.32
CA THR A 46 -16.36 36.02 6.47
C THR A 46 -15.27 36.41 5.46
N LEU A 47 -15.60 36.49 4.16
CA LEU A 47 -14.60 36.76 3.12
C LEU A 47 -14.33 38.25 2.94
N TRP A 48 -15.39 39.07 2.83
CA TRP A 48 -15.27 40.48 2.47
C TRP A 48 -15.06 41.37 3.70
N GLY A 49 -15.75 41.09 4.80
CA GLY A 49 -15.57 41.81 6.06
C GLY A 49 -14.28 41.41 6.76
N LEU A 50 -14.24 40.16 7.24
CA LEU A 50 -13.22 39.70 8.17
C LEU A 50 -11.91 39.32 7.48
N TYR A 51 -11.91 38.38 6.53
CA TYR A 51 -10.69 37.86 5.91
C TYR A 51 -9.89 38.96 5.19
N ARG A 52 -10.55 39.73 4.31
CA ARG A 52 -9.91 40.86 3.63
C ARG A 52 -9.50 41.97 4.60
N GLY A 53 -10.34 42.28 5.58
CA GLY A 53 -10.01 43.23 6.64
C GLY A 53 -8.70 42.85 7.35
N LEU A 54 -8.61 41.60 7.81
CA LEU A 54 -7.43 41.06 8.49
C LEU A 54 -6.17 41.13 7.61
N LEU A 55 -6.28 40.79 6.32
CA LEU A 55 -5.12 40.85 5.42
C LEU A 55 -4.66 42.29 5.14
N LYS A 56 -5.61 43.22 5.01
CA LYS A 56 -5.33 44.64 4.74
C LYS A 56 -4.68 45.32 5.95
N THR A 57 -5.20 45.07 7.16
CA THR A 57 -4.73 45.74 8.39
C THR A 57 -3.58 45.02 9.09
N ALA A 58 -3.20 43.81 8.67
CA ALA A 58 -2.07 43.10 9.28
C ALA A 58 -0.74 43.84 9.03
N PRO A 59 0.06 44.11 10.08
CA PRO A 59 1.27 44.94 9.97
C PRO A 59 2.47 44.20 9.38
N HIS A 60 2.48 42.86 9.43
CA HIS A 60 3.60 42.03 8.95
C HIS A 60 3.10 40.93 8.02
N ASP A 61 3.90 40.56 7.02
CA ASP A 61 3.56 39.50 6.06
C ASP A 61 3.43 38.12 6.71
N GLN A 62 4.14 37.89 7.81
CA GLN A 62 4.06 36.65 8.59
C GLN A 62 2.69 36.45 9.22
N ILE A 63 2.12 37.54 9.72
CA ILE A 63 0.77 37.56 10.26
C ILE A 63 -0.23 37.32 9.13
N ARG A 64 -0.06 37.96 7.96
CA ARG A 64 -0.90 37.70 6.77
C ARG A 64 -0.85 36.22 6.37
N TRP A 65 0.34 35.63 6.30
CA TRP A 65 0.50 34.20 6.02
C TRP A 65 -0.24 33.34 7.04
N ARG A 66 -0.11 33.66 8.33
CA ARG A 66 -0.79 32.92 9.40
C ARG A 66 -2.32 33.03 9.30
N VAL A 67 -2.84 34.22 9.00
CA VAL A 67 -4.28 34.43 8.75
C VAL A 67 -4.73 33.53 7.59
N ARG A 68 -4.04 33.52 6.45
CA ARG A 68 -4.36 32.61 5.33
C ARG A 68 -4.40 31.15 5.77
N LYS A 69 -3.41 30.69 6.54
CA LYS A 69 -3.34 29.31 7.03
C LYS A 69 -4.45 28.96 8.02
N ILE A 70 -4.88 29.89 8.87
CA ILE A 70 -6.02 29.67 9.78
C ILE A 70 -7.31 29.49 8.98
N PHE A 71 -7.55 30.35 7.98
CA PHE A 71 -8.73 30.22 7.12
C PHE A 71 -8.70 28.92 6.31
N GLN A 72 -7.56 28.54 5.72
CA GLN A 72 -7.40 27.26 5.02
C GLN A 72 -7.67 26.06 5.94
N LYS A 73 -7.13 26.08 7.17
CA LYS A 73 -7.35 25.00 8.15
C LYS A 73 -8.83 24.84 8.50
N ASN A 74 -9.55 25.96 8.61
CA ASN A 74 -10.94 25.99 9.04
C ASN A 74 -11.96 25.96 7.88
N GLN A 75 -11.52 25.83 6.62
CA GLN A 75 -12.41 25.84 5.45
C GLN A 75 -13.40 24.65 5.42
N HIS A 76 -13.08 23.58 6.12
CA HIS A 76 -13.89 22.37 6.21
C HIS A 76 -14.91 22.40 7.38
N LEU A 77 -14.98 23.50 8.13
CA LEU A 77 -15.93 23.60 9.24
C LEU A 77 -17.36 23.76 8.70
N THR A 78 -18.18 22.73 8.91
CA THR A 78 -19.57 22.68 8.49
C THR A 78 -20.58 22.91 9.63
N GLY A 79 -20.12 23.24 10.84
CA GLY A 79 -20.99 23.51 11.99
C GLY A 79 -21.12 25.01 12.26
N THR A 80 -22.34 25.52 12.42
CA THR A 80 -22.59 26.96 12.66
C THR A 80 -21.94 27.45 13.96
N GLY A 81 -22.06 26.71 15.07
CA GLY A 81 -21.51 27.11 16.38
C GLY A 81 -19.99 27.33 16.35
N LYS A 82 -19.22 26.31 15.94
CA LYS A 82 -17.76 26.41 15.82
C LYS A 82 -17.31 27.50 14.85
N THR A 83 -18.06 27.69 13.78
CA THR A 83 -17.77 28.75 12.81
C THR A 83 -17.98 30.14 13.41
N ILE A 84 -19.06 30.36 14.16
CA ILE A 84 -19.32 31.62 14.88
C ILE A 84 -18.19 31.91 15.88
N GLU A 85 -17.77 30.92 16.67
CA GLU A 85 -16.65 31.07 17.60
C GLU A 85 -15.35 31.49 16.88
N CYS A 86 -15.03 30.85 15.75
CA CYS A 86 -13.87 31.20 14.93
C CYS A 86 -13.96 32.62 14.34
N LEU A 87 -15.15 33.03 13.89
CA LEU A 87 -15.38 34.39 13.37
C LEU A 87 -15.22 35.44 14.46
N ASN A 88 -15.80 35.20 15.64
CA ASN A 88 -15.67 36.10 16.79
C ASN A 88 -14.22 36.26 17.21
N LEU A 89 -13.45 35.16 17.25
CA LEU A 89 -12.02 35.22 17.50
C LEU A 89 -11.29 36.03 16.42
N GLY A 90 -11.66 35.85 15.15
CA GLY A 90 -11.11 36.62 14.05
C GLY A 90 -11.38 38.12 14.17
N TYR A 91 -12.58 38.54 14.55
CA TYR A 91 -12.90 39.96 14.76
C TYR A 91 -12.08 40.57 15.91
N LYS A 92 -11.84 39.82 17.00
CA LYS A 92 -10.92 40.26 18.06
C LYS A 92 -9.50 40.51 17.53
N TYR A 93 -9.01 39.68 16.61
CA TYR A 93 -7.73 39.91 15.95
C TYR A 93 -7.76 41.14 15.04
N LEU A 94 -8.86 41.36 14.31
CA LEU A 94 -9.03 42.54 13.45
C LEU A 94 -8.96 43.83 14.27
N ASP A 95 -9.62 43.87 15.44
CA ASP A 95 -9.60 45.04 16.32
C ASP A 95 -8.21 45.30 16.92
N ALA A 96 -7.45 44.25 17.23
CA ALA A 96 -6.06 44.37 17.65
C ALA A 96 -5.18 44.92 16.52
N PHE A 97 -5.38 44.48 15.28
CA PHE A 97 -4.64 44.97 14.12
C PHE A 97 -4.96 46.45 13.82
N LYS A 98 -6.23 46.85 13.92
CA LYS A 98 -6.65 48.25 13.79
C LYS A 98 -6.01 49.13 14.85
N ARG A 99 -6.00 48.70 16.13
CA ARG A 99 -5.33 49.44 17.21
C ARG A 99 -3.83 49.62 16.96
N ALA A 100 -3.16 48.57 16.50
CA ALA A 100 -1.75 48.66 16.12
C ALA A 100 -1.54 49.61 14.92
N SER A 101 -2.43 49.58 13.92
CA SER A 101 -2.39 50.51 12.77
C SER A 101 -2.64 51.96 13.17
N ASN A 102 -3.40 52.20 14.23
CA ASN A 102 -3.70 53.53 14.78
C ASN A 102 -2.58 54.06 15.70
N GLY A 103 -1.46 53.34 15.85
CA GLY A 103 -0.30 53.81 16.61
C GLY A 103 -0.17 53.33 18.05
N ASP A 104 -0.98 52.35 18.51
CA ASP A 104 -0.81 51.78 19.86
C ASP A 104 0.48 50.94 19.94
N LEU A 105 1.53 51.54 20.54
CA LEU A 105 2.88 50.99 20.67
C LEU A 105 2.90 49.61 21.36
N LYS A 106 2.04 49.40 22.36
CA LYS A 106 1.99 48.12 23.10
C LYS A 106 1.51 47.01 22.18
N THR A 107 0.43 47.25 21.43
CA THR A 107 -0.10 46.26 20.49
C THR A 107 0.85 46.02 19.33
N GLN A 108 1.51 47.05 18.80
CA GLN A 108 2.54 46.91 17.78
C GLN A 108 3.70 46.01 18.26
N ALA A 109 4.23 46.26 19.46
CA ALA A 109 5.30 45.44 20.03
C ALA A 109 4.89 43.97 20.22
N VAL A 110 3.64 43.74 20.66
CA VAL A 110 3.09 42.38 20.79
C VAL A 110 2.99 41.69 19.42
N LEU A 111 2.45 42.38 18.39
CA LEU A 111 2.33 41.82 17.04
C LEU A 111 3.70 41.56 16.39
N ALA A 112 4.68 42.45 16.60
CA ALA A 112 6.05 42.26 16.13
C ALA A 112 6.71 41.04 16.79
N ARG A 113 6.49 40.82 18.09
CA ARG A 113 6.95 39.60 18.78
C ARG A 113 6.26 38.36 18.22
N TYR A 114 4.96 38.40 17.98
CA TYR A 114 4.24 37.27 17.36
C TYR A 114 4.69 37.00 15.93
N ALA A 115 5.01 38.01 15.13
CA ALA A 115 5.54 37.84 13.78
C ALA A 115 6.86 37.04 13.81
N ARG A 116 7.79 37.40 14.71
CA ARG A 116 9.03 36.64 14.93
C ARG A 116 8.78 35.19 15.35
N LEU A 117 7.80 34.95 16.22
CA LEU A 117 7.42 33.58 16.60
C LEU A 117 6.83 32.78 15.42
N ILE A 118 6.06 33.44 14.55
CA ILE A 118 5.52 32.81 13.34
C ILE A 118 6.66 32.46 12.38
N ASP A 119 7.65 33.34 12.22
CA ASP A 119 8.84 33.07 11.38
C ASP A 119 9.59 31.82 11.82
N VAL A 120 9.99 31.77 13.09
CA VAL A 120 10.70 30.61 13.66
C VAL A 120 9.86 29.33 13.50
N LYS A 121 8.53 29.43 13.69
CA LYS A 121 7.64 28.29 13.47
C LYS A 121 7.55 27.87 12.01
N ARG A 122 7.55 28.81 11.06
CA ARG A 122 7.53 28.52 9.62
C ARG A 122 8.80 27.81 9.19
N GLU A 123 9.94 28.30 9.65
CA GLU A 123 11.23 27.68 9.38
C GLU A 123 11.28 26.26 9.96
N SER A 124 10.83 26.08 11.20
CA SER A 124 10.72 24.75 11.82
C SER A 124 9.81 23.80 11.03
N GLU A 125 8.63 24.26 10.59
CA GLU A 125 7.73 23.43 9.76
C GLU A 125 8.30 23.15 8.37
N HIS A 126 9.02 24.09 7.77
CA HIS A 126 9.72 23.87 6.51
C HIS A 126 10.76 22.76 6.65
N TRP A 127 11.61 22.82 7.68
CA TRP A 127 12.59 21.76 7.94
C TRP A 127 11.94 20.41 8.24
N LYS A 128 10.83 20.39 8.98
CA LYS A 128 10.05 19.16 9.18
C LYS A 128 9.53 18.61 7.86
N GLN A 129 9.07 19.47 6.95
CA GLN A 129 8.59 19.06 5.63
C GLN A 129 9.74 18.48 4.79
N VAL A 130 10.88 19.18 4.72
CA VAL A 130 12.08 18.68 4.04
C VAL A 130 12.50 17.33 4.61
N LEU A 131 12.47 17.16 5.94
CA LEU A 131 12.77 15.90 6.60
C LEU A 131 11.76 14.79 6.22
N ARG A 132 10.45 15.10 6.19
CA ARG A 132 9.43 14.13 5.75
C ARG A 132 9.62 13.72 4.30
N GLU A 133 9.86 14.68 3.42
CA GLU A 133 10.12 14.43 1.99
C GLU A 133 11.37 13.57 1.79
N GLU A 134 12.43 13.84 2.55
CA GLU A 134 13.65 13.02 2.53
C GLU A 134 13.41 11.61 3.09
N LEU A 135 12.64 11.47 4.18
CA LEU A 135 12.25 10.16 4.72
C LEU A 135 11.40 9.37 3.71
N GLU A 136 10.40 10.00 3.10
CA GLU A 136 9.56 9.40 2.05
C GLU A 136 10.40 8.98 0.84
N TRP A 137 11.36 9.81 0.45
CA TRP A 137 12.31 9.49 -0.62
C TRP A 137 13.19 8.29 -0.27
N GLN A 138 13.73 8.25 0.95
CA GLN A 138 14.52 7.12 1.44
C GLN A 138 13.70 5.83 1.53
N GLU A 139 12.46 5.91 2.01
CA GLU A 139 11.51 4.80 2.04
C GLU A 139 11.21 4.31 0.63
N ARG A 140 10.98 5.22 -0.32
CA ARG A 140 10.79 4.89 -1.74
C ARG A 140 12.00 4.17 -2.32
N LEU A 141 13.22 4.62 -2.02
CA LEU A 141 14.46 3.95 -2.47
C LEU A 141 14.64 2.58 -1.81
N ARG A 142 14.32 2.46 -0.52
CA ARG A 142 14.38 1.19 0.22
C ARG A 142 13.37 0.17 -0.32
N ASN A 143 12.17 0.64 -0.66
CA ASN A 143 11.06 -0.17 -1.16
C ASN A 143 11.07 -0.34 -2.67
N LYS A 144 12.02 0.28 -3.39
CA LYS A 144 12.16 0.15 -4.84
C LYS A 144 12.44 -1.33 -5.18
N PRO A 145 11.55 -2.00 -5.95
CA PRO A 145 11.75 -3.39 -6.33
C PRO A 145 13.01 -3.52 -7.21
N ARG A 146 13.91 -4.44 -6.83
CA ARG A 146 15.13 -4.72 -7.60
C ARG A 146 15.13 -6.16 -8.06
N LEU A 147 15.50 -6.38 -9.32
CA LEU A 147 15.72 -7.73 -9.85
C LEU A 147 16.88 -8.39 -9.10
N THR A 148 16.60 -9.52 -8.45
CA THR A 148 17.63 -10.27 -7.73
C THR A 148 18.53 -11.11 -8.65
N GLY A 149 18.10 -11.30 -9.91
CA GLY A 149 18.67 -12.25 -10.86
C GLY A 149 18.20 -13.69 -10.65
N SER A 150 17.30 -13.95 -9.71
CA SER A 150 16.69 -15.27 -9.52
C SER A 150 15.28 -15.34 -10.11
N LEU A 151 14.89 -16.54 -10.54
CA LEU A 151 13.58 -16.82 -11.13
C LEU A 151 12.67 -17.47 -10.08
N GLN A 152 11.44 -16.99 -9.96
CA GLN A 152 10.35 -17.75 -9.34
C GLN A 152 9.83 -18.75 -10.37
N ARG A 153 9.90 -20.04 -10.03
CA ARG A 153 9.41 -21.11 -10.90
C ARG A 153 7.90 -21.00 -11.09
N SER A 154 7.41 -21.56 -12.19
CA SER A 154 5.98 -21.73 -12.38
C SER A 154 5.40 -22.58 -11.24
N THR A 155 4.21 -22.19 -10.80
CA THR A 155 3.37 -22.92 -9.85
C THR A 155 1.94 -22.91 -10.39
N LEU A 156 1.00 -23.59 -9.72
CA LEU A 156 -0.42 -23.50 -10.06
C LEU A 156 -0.97 -22.06 -9.95
N ASP A 157 -0.41 -21.28 -9.01
CA ASP A 157 -0.89 -19.93 -8.71
C ASP A 157 -0.23 -18.87 -9.60
N ASN A 158 0.99 -19.13 -10.10
CA ASN A 158 1.75 -18.15 -10.86
C ASN A 158 2.55 -18.76 -12.01
N ARG A 159 2.55 -18.04 -13.14
CA ARG A 159 3.51 -18.22 -14.24
C ARG A 159 4.95 -17.98 -13.75
N PRO A 160 5.99 -18.37 -14.52
CA PRO A 160 7.36 -18.03 -14.15
C PRO A 160 7.53 -16.50 -14.10
N LEU A 161 8.07 -16.00 -12.98
CA LEU A 161 8.20 -14.56 -12.73
C LEU A 161 9.60 -14.22 -12.21
N PRO A 162 10.12 -13.01 -12.50
CA PRO A 162 11.38 -12.58 -11.92
C PRO A 162 11.23 -12.36 -10.41
N ARG A 163 12.20 -12.82 -9.62
CA ARG A 163 12.20 -12.57 -8.18
C ARG A 163 12.74 -11.16 -7.90
N LEU A 164 11.89 -10.34 -7.31
CA LEU A 164 12.20 -8.97 -6.88
C LEU A 164 12.52 -8.90 -5.39
N SER A 165 13.37 -7.96 -4.97
CA SER A 165 13.65 -7.66 -3.56
C SER A 165 13.73 -6.14 -3.30
N PRO A 166 12.82 -5.58 -2.48
CA PRO A 166 11.60 -6.22 -1.96
C PRO A 166 10.61 -6.56 -3.08
N GLN A 167 9.69 -7.49 -2.80
CA GLN A 167 8.60 -7.81 -3.74
C GLN A 167 7.52 -6.73 -3.63
N PRO A 168 7.01 -6.18 -4.76
CA PRO A 168 5.91 -5.22 -4.71
C PRO A 168 4.70 -5.80 -3.98
N GLU A 169 4.03 -4.98 -3.17
CA GLU A 169 2.89 -5.42 -2.37
C GLU A 169 1.78 -6.03 -3.22
N HIS A 170 1.43 -5.42 -4.35
CA HIS A 170 0.40 -5.92 -5.25
C HIS A 170 0.72 -7.33 -5.79
N PHE A 171 2.00 -7.68 -6.02
CA PHE A 171 2.38 -9.05 -6.41
C PHE A 171 2.21 -10.03 -5.24
N ALA A 172 2.63 -9.65 -4.04
CA ALA A 172 2.42 -10.49 -2.86
C ALA A 172 0.93 -10.72 -2.59
N GLN A 173 0.12 -9.65 -2.64
CA GLN A 173 -1.34 -9.74 -2.49
C GLN A 173 -1.97 -10.58 -3.59
N MET A 174 -1.51 -10.45 -4.85
CA MET A 174 -1.99 -11.28 -5.96
C MET A 174 -1.78 -12.77 -5.69
N PHE A 175 -0.59 -13.18 -5.22
CA PHE A 175 -0.34 -14.59 -4.89
C PHE A 175 -1.21 -15.09 -3.74
N ILE A 176 -1.35 -14.29 -2.68
CA ILE A 176 -2.21 -14.63 -1.53
C ILE A 176 -3.67 -14.78 -1.98
N ARG A 177 -4.18 -13.85 -2.79
CA ARG A 177 -5.56 -13.90 -3.32
C ARG A 177 -5.78 -15.14 -4.19
N ARG A 178 -4.84 -15.47 -5.07
CA ARG A 178 -4.95 -16.67 -5.93
C ARG A 178 -4.97 -17.95 -5.11
N ARG A 179 -4.08 -18.09 -4.13
CA ARG A 179 -4.04 -19.23 -3.23
C ARG A 179 -5.35 -19.39 -2.46
N ARG A 180 -5.86 -18.32 -1.85
CA ARG A 180 -7.16 -18.32 -1.14
C ARG A 180 -8.32 -18.65 -2.07
N THR A 181 -8.32 -18.11 -3.28
CA THR A 181 -9.37 -18.39 -4.27
C THR A 181 -9.37 -19.86 -4.67
N ARG A 182 -8.18 -20.46 -4.87
CA ARG A 182 -8.04 -21.89 -5.15
C ARG A 182 -8.51 -22.75 -3.99
N GLU A 183 -8.14 -22.41 -2.76
CA GLU A 183 -8.62 -23.10 -1.55
C GLU A 183 -10.15 -23.04 -1.43
N ASN A 184 -10.75 -21.87 -1.69
CA ASN A 184 -12.20 -21.70 -1.69
C ASN A 184 -12.88 -22.50 -2.81
N ARG A 185 -12.29 -22.58 -4.01
CA ARG A 185 -12.79 -23.43 -5.11
C ARG A 185 -12.79 -24.91 -4.73
N LEU A 186 -11.71 -25.41 -4.12
CA LEU A 186 -11.64 -26.80 -3.67
C LEU A 186 -12.69 -27.12 -2.59
N LYS A 187 -12.94 -26.18 -1.67
CA LYS A 187 -14.03 -26.32 -0.68
C LYS A 187 -15.40 -26.34 -1.34
N ARG A 188 -15.66 -25.42 -2.28
CA ARG A 188 -16.92 -25.37 -3.04
C ARG A 188 -17.12 -26.63 -3.87
N GLN A 189 -16.07 -27.13 -4.52
CA GLN A 189 -16.11 -28.37 -5.29
C GLN A 189 -16.52 -29.56 -4.43
N ARG A 190 -15.90 -29.73 -3.25
CA ARG A 190 -16.28 -30.79 -2.30
C ARG A 190 -17.74 -30.68 -1.90
N ARG A 191 -18.18 -29.48 -1.49
CA ARG A 191 -19.57 -29.23 -1.13
C ARG A 191 -20.54 -29.55 -2.27
N ASN A 192 -20.21 -29.17 -3.51
CA ASN A 192 -21.07 -29.46 -4.66
C ASN A 192 -21.15 -30.97 -4.92
N TYR A 193 -20.05 -31.72 -4.77
CA TYR A 193 -20.09 -33.19 -4.87
C TYR A 193 -20.94 -33.82 -3.77
N GLU A 194 -20.82 -33.35 -2.52
CA GLU A 194 -21.67 -33.79 -1.40
C GLU A 194 -23.15 -33.53 -1.72
N LEU A 195 -23.51 -32.32 -2.15
CA LEU A 195 -24.89 -31.99 -2.53
C LEU A 195 -25.42 -32.84 -3.69
N VAL A 196 -24.60 -33.12 -4.70
CA VAL A 196 -24.98 -34.00 -5.81
C VAL A 196 -25.26 -35.42 -5.28
N GLN A 197 -24.42 -35.93 -4.37
CA GLN A 197 -24.64 -37.23 -3.74
C GLN A 197 -25.93 -37.24 -2.90
N ASP A 198 -26.16 -36.21 -2.09
CA ASP A 198 -27.37 -36.07 -1.29
C ASP A 198 -28.63 -36.07 -2.16
N ILE A 199 -28.65 -35.27 -3.24
CA ILE A 199 -29.78 -35.24 -4.18
C ILE A 199 -30.00 -36.62 -4.82
N GLN A 200 -28.92 -37.34 -5.17
CA GLN A 200 -29.04 -38.70 -5.70
C GLN A 200 -29.61 -39.68 -4.67
N HIS A 201 -29.19 -39.57 -3.41
CA HIS A 201 -29.72 -40.39 -2.31
C HIS A 201 -31.20 -40.10 -2.07
N GLU A 202 -31.61 -38.83 -2.00
CA GLU A 202 -33.01 -38.43 -1.82
C GLU A 202 -33.88 -38.85 -3.00
N THR A 203 -33.39 -38.71 -4.23
CA THR A 203 -34.11 -39.17 -5.44
C THR A 203 -34.33 -40.68 -5.43
N ASN A 204 -33.31 -41.45 -5.03
CA ASN A 204 -33.44 -42.90 -4.91
C ASN A 204 -34.39 -43.29 -3.77
N PHE A 205 -34.37 -42.53 -2.67
CA PHE A 205 -35.28 -42.72 -1.55
C PHE A 205 -36.73 -42.46 -1.96
N GLU A 206 -37.03 -41.32 -2.59
CA GLU A 206 -38.36 -41.00 -3.12
C GLU A 206 -38.86 -42.07 -4.09
N ARG A 207 -38.00 -42.50 -5.02
CA ARG A 207 -38.34 -43.57 -5.98
C ARG A 207 -38.70 -44.88 -5.28
N ASN A 208 -37.95 -45.26 -4.26
CA ASN A 208 -38.23 -46.47 -3.47
C ASN A 208 -39.50 -46.31 -2.62
N LEU A 209 -39.78 -45.11 -2.12
CA LEU A 209 -40.98 -44.81 -1.35
C LEU A 209 -42.23 -44.84 -2.25
N LEU A 210 -42.17 -44.30 -3.46
CA LEU A 210 -43.26 -44.37 -4.44
C LEU A 210 -43.59 -45.82 -4.80
N ARG A 211 -42.57 -46.68 -4.94
CA ARG A 211 -42.75 -48.13 -5.17
C ARG A 211 -43.47 -48.84 -4.03
N THR A 212 -43.31 -48.40 -2.78
CA THR A 212 -43.90 -49.08 -1.61
C THR A 212 -45.29 -48.55 -1.25
N VAL A 213 -45.52 -47.23 -1.34
CA VAL A 213 -46.77 -46.58 -0.91
C VAL A 213 -47.79 -46.43 -2.05
N GLY A 214 -47.35 -46.49 -3.30
CA GLY A 214 -48.16 -46.31 -4.51
C GLY A 214 -48.32 -44.84 -4.91
N ASP A 215 -48.38 -44.58 -6.23
CA ASP A 215 -48.31 -43.25 -6.87
C ASP A 215 -49.31 -42.19 -6.39
N ARG A 216 -50.43 -42.60 -5.79
CA ARG A 216 -51.56 -41.69 -5.55
C ARG A 216 -51.43 -40.81 -4.30
N ARG A 217 -50.40 -41.00 -3.47
CA ARG A 217 -50.30 -40.33 -2.15
C ARG A 217 -49.10 -39.41 -1.97
N LEU A 218 -48.08 -39.49 -2.82
CA LEU A 218 -46.84 -38.73 -2.65
C LEU A 218 -46.51 -38.00 -3.95
N GLN A 219 -46.28 -36.69 -3.86
CA GLN A 219 -45.72 -35.90 -4.95
C GLN A 219 -44.20 -35.88 -4.79
N PRO A 220 -43.42 -36.52 -5.68
CA PRO A 220 -41.97 -36.49 -5.58
C PRO A 220 -41.46 -35.07 -5.86
N VAL A 221 -40.60 -34.56 -4.99
CA VAL A 221 -39.98 -33.24 -5.14
C VAL A 221 -38.66 -33.35 -5.90
N PHE A 222 -37.88 -34.39 -5.62
CA PHE A 222 -36.56 -34.60 -6.20
C PHE A 222 -36.62 -35.40 -7.50
N GLU A 223 -37.45 -36.45 -7.59
CA GLU A 223 -37.53 -37.26 -8.82
C GLU A 223 -38.13 -36.48 -10.00
N GLY A 224 -39.15 -35.64 -9.76
CA GLY A 224 -39.80 -34.84 -10.81
C GLY A 224 -38.99 -33.62 -11.28
N SER A 225 -38.02 -33.17 -10.49
CA SER A 225 -37.22 -31.96 -10.77
C SER A 225 -35.70 -32.21 -10.67
N TYR A 226 -35.25 -33.46 -10.79
CA TYR A 226 -33.86 -33.88 -10.59
C TYR A 226 -32.86 -33.02 -11.38
N ASP A 227 -33.14 -32.84 -12.67
CA ASP A 227 -32.29 -32.06 -13.57
C ASP A 227 -32.19 -30.58 -13.14
N GLN A 228 -33.29 -29.99 -12.63
CA GLN A 228 -33.31 -28.60 -12.19
C GLN A 228 -32.40 -28.37 -10.97
N TRP A 229 -32.28 -29.36 -10.08
CA TRP A 229 -31.42 -29.29 -8.91
C TRP A 229 -29.95 -29.53 -9.26
N ILE A 230 -29.68 -30.41 -10.22
CA ILE A 230 -28.32 -30.87 -10.54
C ILE A 230 -27.63 -30.00 -11.57
N GLU A 231 -28.35 -29.49 -12.57
CA GLU A 231 -27.77 -28.68 -13.63
C GLU A 231 -26.94 -27.50 -13.08
N PRO A 232 -27.41 -26.68 -12.12
CA PRO A 232 -26.59 -25.59 -11.57
C PRO A 232 -25.33 -26.08 -10.85
N LEU A 233 -25.40 -27.23 -10.17
CA LEU A 233 -24.26 -27.83 -9.47
C LEU A 233 -23.21 -28.37 -10.46
N GLN A 234 -23.66 -28.99 -11.55
CA GLN A 234 -22.81 -29.46 -12.63
C GLN A 234 -22.13 -28.30 -13.36
N GLN A 235 -22.89 -27.26 -13.73
CA GLN A 235 -22.33 -26.05 -14.35
C GLN A 235 -21.26 -25.40 -13.45
N ASP A 236 -21.50 -25.33 -12.14
CA ASP A 236 -20.50 -24.86 -11.17
C ASP A 236 -19.24 -25.74 -11.14
N LEU A 237 -19.40 -27.06 -11.14
CA LEU A 237 -18.28 -28.01 -11.16
C LEU A 237 -17.46 -27.88 -12.46
N GLU A 238 -18.11 -27.72 -13.60
CA GLU A 238 -17.46 -27.44 -14.88
C GLU A 238 -16.66 -26.13 -14.84
N ASN A 239 -17.24 -25.06 -14.28
CA ASN A 239 -16.56 -23.78 -14.13
C ASN A 239 -15.33 -23.88 -13.21
N ILE A 240 -15.40 -24.69 -12.15
CA ILE A 240 -14.26 -24.99 -11.28
C ILE A 240 -13.20 -25.80 -12.05
N ASN A 241 -13.59 -26.78 -12.86
CA ASN A 241 -12.68 -27.59 -13.66
C ASN A 241 -11.94 -26.75 -14.72
N ARG A 242 -12.65 -25.89 -15.46
CA ARG A 242 -12.03 -24.90 -16.36
C ARG A 242 -11.00 -24.02 -15.63
N SER A 243 -11.32 -23.62 -14.39
CA SER A 243 -10.37 -22.86 -13.56
C SER A 243 -9.12 -23.68 -13.20
N HIS A 244 -9.26 -24.99 -12.95
CA HIS A 244 -8.14 -25.89 -12.68
C HIS A 244 -7.27 -26.15 -13.92
N GLU A 245 -7.87 -26.21 -15.11
CA GLU A 245 -7.12 -26.27 -16.37
C GLU A 245 -6.26 -25.02 -16.55
N LEU A 246 -6.80 -23.83 -16.29
CA LEU A 246 -6.02 -22.59 -16.29
C LEU A 246 -4.88 -22.62 -15.27
N ASP A 247 -5.10 -23.19 -14.08
CA ASP A 247 -4.05 -23.39 -13.06
C ASP A 247 -2.95 -24.33 -13.60
N ARG A 248 -3.31 -25.42 -14.30
CA ARG A 248 -2.36 -26.36 -14.94
C ARG A 248 -1.58 -25.68 -16.08
N VAL A 249 -2.24 -24.87 -16.91
CA VAL A 249 -1.58 -24.09 -17.97
C VAL A 249 -0.53 -23.14 -17.38
N ARG A 250 -0.81 -22.48 -16.24
CA ARG A 250 0.19 -21.63 -15.56
C ARG A 250 1.40 -22.42 -15.07
N LEU A 251 1.18 -23.63 -14.55
CA LEU A 251 2.25 -24.51 -14.11
C LEU A 251 3.12 -24.98 -15.30
N ALA A 252 2.48 -25.33 -16.41
CA ALA A 252 3.13 -25.80 -17.63
C ALA A 252 3.86 -24.69 -18.41
N THR A 253 3.51 -23.42 -18.18
CA THR A 253 4.08 -22.27 -18.89
C THR A 253 5.63 -22.28 -18.82
N PRO A 254 6.35 -22.37 -19.95
CA PRO A 254 7.82 -22.36 -19.97
C PRO A 254 8.37 -20.97 -19.64
N VAL A 255 9.65 -20.94 -19.26
CA VAL A 255 10.35 -19.68 -18.98
C VAL A 255 10.74 -19.02 -20.31
N SER A 256 10.26 -17.80 -20.56
CA SER A 256 10.64 -17.04 -21.76
C SER A 256 12.17 -16.80 -21.81
N PRO A 257 12.83 -16.96 -22.97
CA PRO A 257 14.26 -16.68 -23.12
C PRO A 257 14.60 -15.21 -22.80
N GLU A 258 13.70 -14.27 -23.08
CA GLU A 258 13.86 -12.86 -22.70
C GLU A 258 13.94 -12.68 -21.18
N LEU A 259 13.12 -13.43 -20.44
CA LEU A 259 13.15 -13.42 -18.98
C LEU A 259 14.47 -14.00 -18.45
N VAL A 260 15.01 -15.03 -19.11
CA VAL A 260 16.34 -15.56 -18.75
C VAL A 260 17.42 -14.51 -19.01
N ALA A 261 17.41 -13.86 -20.17
CA ALA A 261 18.37 -12.82 -20.55
C ALA A 261 18.35 -11.64 -19.56
N THR A 262 17.17 -11.13 -19.21
CA THR A 262 17.01 -10.05 -18.22
C THR A 262 17.50 -10.45 -16.84
N LEU A 263 17.25 -11.68 -16.39
CA LEU A 263 17.76 -12.18 -15.12
C LEU A 263 19.28 -12.34 -15.12
N SER A 264 19.87 -12.81 -16.23
CA SER A 264 21.32 -12.90 -16.41
C SER A 264 21.97 -11.52 -16.41
N ALA A 265 21.38 -10.53 -17.08
CA ALA A 265 21.83 -9.14 -17.04
C ALA A 265 21.77 -8.57 -15.61
N ALA A 266 20.69 -8.83 -14.87
CA ALA A 266 20.56 -8.41 -13.47
C ALA A 266 21.62 -9.07 -12.56
N ARG A 267 22.00 -10.34 -12.82
CA ARG A 267 23.12 -10.99 -12.11
C ARG A 267 24.45 -10.31 -12.41
N ARG A 268 24.75 -10.04 -13.68
CA ARG A 268 25.98 -9.35 -14.10
C ARG A 268 26.08 -7.98 -13.42
N TYR A 269 25.00 -7.19 -13.50
CA TYR A 269 24.92 -5.89 -12.84
C TYR A 269 25.12 -5.97 -11.32
N LYS A 270 24.52 -6.97 -10.66
CA LYS A 270 24.72 -7.21 -9.22
C LYS A 270 26.18 -7.54 -8.89
N ILE A 271 26.82 -8.40 -9.68
CA ILE A 271 28.24 -8.74 -9.50
C ILE A 271 29.10 -7.50 -9.70
N GLU A 272 28.89 -6.76 -10.78
CA GLU A 272 29.62 -5.54 -11.09
C GLU A 272 29.49 -4.50 -9.97
N ASN A 273 28.26 -4.23 -9.49
CA ASN A 273 28.05 -3.33 -8.37
C ASN A 273 28.73 -3.80 -7.09
N LYS A 274 28.72 -5.10 -6.79
CA LYS A 274 29.42 -5.65 -5.62
C LYS A 274 30.93 -5.57 -5.76
N THR A 275 31.46 -5.70 -6.97
CA THR A 275 32.88 -5.45 -7.27
C THR A 275 33.22 -3.99 -7.03
N ARG A 276 32.44 -3.04 -7.59
CA ARG A 276 32.62 -1.60 -7.37
C ARG A 276 32.53 -1.21 -5.89
N GLU A 277 31.59 -1.78 -5.14
CA GLU A 277 31.49 -1.59 -3.68
C GLU A 277 32.76 -2.07 -2.96
N LYS A 278 33.26 -3.27 -3.29
CA LYS A 278 34.51 -3.80 -2.71
C LYS A 278 35.71 -2.92 -3.05
N ASP A 279 35.80 -2.40 -4.27
CA ASP A 279 36.90 -1.53 -4.67
C ASP A 279 36.86 -0.19 -3.93
N ARG A 280 35.67 0.35 -3.65
CA ARG A 280 35.50 1.51 -2.76
C ARG A 280 35.94 1.19 -1.32
N GLU A 281 35.55 0.03 -0.78
CA GLU A 281 36.00 -0.42 0.55
C GLU A 281 37.53 -0.50 0.61
N ARG A 282 38.18 -1.07 -0.43
CA ARG A 282 39.65 -1.17 -0.52
C ARG A 282 40.35 0.18 -0.57
N ARG A 283 39.77 1.17 -1.26
CA ARG A 283 40.25 2.56 -1.28
C ARG A 283 40.09 3.27 0.07
N GLY A 284 39.49 2.62 1.07
CA GLY A 284 39.30 3.17 2.40
C GLY A 284 37.93 3.80 2.65
N VAL A 285 36.99 3.74 1.70
CA VAL A 285 35.63 4.24 1.91
C VAL A 285 34.89 3.34 2.91
N GLU A 286 34.37 3.93 3.97
CA GLU A 286 33.60 3.19 4.97
C GLU A 286 32.16 2.94 4.49
N LEU A 287 31.85 1.69 4.13
CA LEU A 287 30.49 1.26 3.82
C LEU A 287 29.79 0.69 5.06
N ALA A 288 28.46 0.54 5.02
CA ALA A 288 27.67 -0.06 6.09
C ALA A 288 28.19 -1.46 6.50
N ARG A 289 28.66 -2.26 5.53
CA ARG A 289 29.29 -3.56 5.78
C ARG A 289 30.61 -3.41 6.55
N THR A 290 31.43 -2.44 6.19
CA THR A 290 32.67 -2.10 6.90
C THR A 290 32.36 -1.71 8.35
N ILE A 291 31.39 -0.80 8.55
CA ILE A 291 30.99 -0.35 9.89
C ILE A 291 30.51 -1.55 10.73
N ARG A 292 29.68 -2.44 10.15
CA ARG A 292 29.23 -3.66 10.84
C ARG A 292 30.39 -4.58 11.22
N ARG A 293 31.38 -4.74 10.34
CA ARG A 293 32.59 -5.55 10.59
C ARG A 293 33.44 -4.95 11.71
N LYS A 294 33.65 -3.63 11.70
CA LYS A 294 34.35 -2.89 12.76
C LYS A 294 33.67 -3.05 14.11
N ARG A 295 32.32 -3.03 14.13
CA ARG A 295 31.51 -3.18 15.35
C ARG A 295 31.47 -4.59 15.93
N GLN A 296 31.76 -5.64 15.15
CA GLN A 296 31.61 -7.03 15.63
C GLN A 296 32.54 -7.39 16.79
N GLY A 297 33.67 -6.68 16.98
CA GLY A 297 34.63 -6.93 18.06
C GLY A 297 35.20 -8.35 18.10
N PRO A 298 36.28 -8.61 18.84
CA PRO A 298 36.67 -9.97 19.18
C PRO A 298 35.62 -10.56 20.14
N PRO A 299 35.41 -11.89 20.15
CA PRO A 299 34.59 -12.53 21.17
C PRO A 299 35.00 -12.07 22.58
N ALA A 300 34.03 -11.89 23.48
CA ALA A 300 34.26 -11.27 24.78
C ALA A 300 35.39 -11.94 25.60
N HIS A 301 35.47 -13.27 25.56
CA HIS A 301 36.51 -14.03 26.28
C HIS A 301 37.94 -13.78 25.73
N ILE A 302 38.08 -13.46 24.44
CA ILE A 302 39.35 -13.06 23.83
C ILE A 302 39.63 -11.60 24.19
N LEU A 303 38.62 -10.74 24.10
CA LEU A 303 38.73 -9.31 24.42
C LEU A 303 39.24 -9.05 25.84
N CYS A 304 38.83 -9.86 26.82
CA CYS A 304 39.31 -9.77 28.21
C CYS A 304 40.80 -10.13 28.35
N LYS A 305 41.33 -11.00 27.49
CA LYS A 305 42.73 -11.43 27.51
C LYS A 305 43.65 -10.53 26.69
N MET A 306 43.08 -9.71 25.82
CA MET A 306 43.85 -8.80 24.97
C MET A 306 44.33 -7.58 25.75
N SER A 307 45.61 -7.27 25.59
CA SER A 307 46.19 -5.99 25.97
C SER A 307 45.57 -4.84 25.16
N GLU A 308 45.75 -3.60 25.62
CA GLU A 308 45.25 -2.42 24.91
C GLU A 308 45.87 -2.27 23.51
N LYS A 309 47.16 -2.58 23.38
CA LYS A 309 47.89 -2.59 22.10
C LYS A 309 47.29 -3.62 21.14
N GLU A 310 46.98 -4.81 21.61
CA GLU A 310 46.33 -5.84 20.78
C GLU A 310 44.90 -5.42 20.38
N LYS A 311 44.15 -4.75 21.26
CA LYS A 311 42.82 -4.20 20.94
C LYS A 311 42.90 -3.13 19.86
N GLU A 312 43.92 -2.28 19.91
CA GLU A 312 44.19 -1.26 18.89
C GLU A 312 44.57 -1.90 17.55
N ILE A 313 45.50 -2.86 17.57
CA ILE A 313 45.90 -3.63 16.39
C ILE A 313 44.69 -4.36 15.77
N ASP A 314 43.84 -5.01 16.56
CA ASP A 314 42.62 -5.67 16.07
C ASP A 314 41.63 -4.66 15.45
N ARG A 315 41.48 -3.47 16.03
CA ARG A 315 40.67 -2.37 15.45
C ARG A 315 41.22 -1.93 14.09
N ILE A 316 42.54 -1.82 13.96
CA ILE A 316 43.22 -1.45 12.71
C ILE A 316 43.06 -2.57 11.67
N ILE A 317 43.29 -3.83 12.05
CA ILE A 317 43.15 -5.01 11.18
C ILE A 317 41.73 -5.13 10.61
N ARG A 318 40.70 -4.78 11.39
CA ARG A 318 39.30 -4.79 10.92
C ARG A 318 38.95 -3.67 9.94
N SER A 319 39.81 -2.66 9.80
CA SER A 319 39.61 -1.59 8.82
C SER A 319 39.74 -2.14 7.40
N PRO A 320 38.95 -1.61 6.44
CA PRO A 320 38.87 -2.20 5.11
C PRO A 320 40.08 -1.84 4.24
N SER A 321 40.83 -0.81 4.61
CA SER A 321 42.02 -0.36 3.86
C SER A 321 43.04 -1.49 3.74
N GLU A 322 43.54 -1.69 2.53
CA GLU A 322 44.63 -2.62 2.21
C GLU A 322 45.91 -1.85 1.84
N GLY A 323 45.96 -0.53 2.09
CA GLY A 323 47.12 0.34 1.82
C GLY A 323 47.73 0.98 3.09
N GLY A 324 48.95 1.51 2.95
CA GLY A 324 49.66 2.28 3.98
C GLY A 324 49.94 1.48 5.27
N TYR A 325 49.84 2.16 6.42
CA TYR A 325 50.08 1.56 7.74
C TYR A 325 49.14 0.38 8.05
N VAL A 326 47.86 0.46 7.65
CA VAL A 326 46.89 -0.63 7.86
C VAL A 326 47.32 -1.92 7.15
N ALA A 327 47.90 -1.80 5.95
CA ALA A 327 48.42 -2.94 5.20
C ALA A 327 49.61 -3.60 5.91
N GLN A 328 50.53 -2.80 6.43
CA GLN A 328 51.69 -3.28 7.17
C GLN A 328 51.28 -4.04 8.44
N VAL A 329 50.34 -3.48 9.22
CA VAL A 329 49.81 -4.14 10.43
C VAL A 329 49.11 -5.45 10.10
N LYS A 330 48.34 -5.51 8.99
CA LYS A 330 47.71 -6.76 8.53
C LYS A 330 48.71 -7.82 8.10
N LEU A 331 49.77 -7.44 7.38
CA LEU A 331 50.84 -8.34 6.98
C LEU A 331 51.60 -8.87 8.20
N ALA A 332 51.92 -7.99 9.16
CA ALA A 332 52.55 -8.38 10.42
C ALA A 332 51.68 -9.35 11.23
N ALA A 333 50.36 -9.20 11.20
CA ALA A 333 49.39 -10.12 11.78
C ALA A 333 49.15 -11.40 10.95
N GLY A 334 49.92 -11.62 9.88
CA GLY A 334 49.84 -12.83 9.05
C GLY A 334 48.67 -12.87 8.07
N MET A 335 47.94 -11.76 7.86
CA MET A 335 46.84 -11.72 6.90
C MET A 335 47.36 -11.64 5.46
N LYS A 336 46.87 -12.52 4.59
CA LYS A 336 47.13 -12.47 3.15
C LYS A 336 46.34 -11.32 2.52
N LEU A 337 47.03 -10.25 2.11
CA LEU A 337 46.42 -9.16 1.35
C LEU A 337 46.10 -9.61 -0.08
N LYS A 338 44.96 -9.16 -0.62
CA LYS A 338 44.55 -9.43 -2.00
C LYS A 338 45.15 -8.41 -2.97
N THR A 339 46.47 -8.26 -2.96
CA THR A 339 47.18 -7.40 -3.92
C THR A 339 47.33 -8.10 -5.28
N GLY A 340 47.02 -7.41 -6.38
CA GLY A 340 47.16 -7.90 -7.77
C GLY A 340 45.89 -8.50 -8.41
N ASP A 341 46.02 -9.07 -9.62
CA ASP A 341 44.91 -9.60 -10.46
C ASP A 341 44.25 -10.89 -9.94
N LYS A 342 44.73 -11.46 -8.83
CA LYS A 342 44.23 -12.75 -8.29
C LYS A 342 42.75 -12.75 -7.93
N TRP A 343 42.14 -11.59 -7.66
CA TRP A 343 40.69 -11.49 -7.39
C TRP A 343 39.82 -11.55 -8.65
N LYS A 344 40.36 -11.22 -9.84
CA LYS A 344 39.61 -11.29 -11.11
C LYS A 344 39.25 -12.73 -11.47
N LYS A 345 40.09 -13.70 -11.12
CA LYS A 345 39.84 -15.15 -11.28
C LYS A 345 38.69 -15.68 -10.39
N GLU A 346 38.32 -14.99 -9.31
CA GLU A 346 37.17 -15.37 -8.46
C GLU A 346 35.81 -14.89 -9.03
N ILE A 347 35.81 -14.02 -10.06
CA ILE A 347 34.59 -13.44 -10.65
C ILE A 347 34.03 -14.26 -11.80
N GLU A 348 34.82 -15.17 -12.38
CA GLU A 348 34.33 -16.10 -13.39
C GLU A 348 33.18 -16.95 -12.82
N ALA A 349 32.10 -17.08 -13.62
CA ALA A 349 30.91 -17.80 -13.20
C ALA A 349 31.29 -19.24 -12.82
N SER A 350 31.08 -19.59 -11.54
CA SER A 350 31.36 -20.93 -11.02
C SER A 350 30.76 -22.00 -11.92
N PRO A 351 31.47 -23.12 -12.19
CA PRO A 351 30.95 -24.23 -12.99
C PRO A 351 29.56 -24.70 -12.54
N LYS A 352 29.28 -24.66 -11.23
CA LYS A 352 27.97 -25.01 -10.64
C LYS A 352 26.83 -24.09 -11.11
N ALA A 353 27.12 -22.81 -11.38
CA ALA A 353 26.12 -21.86 -11.87
C ALA A 353 25.74 -22.15 -13.33
N LYS A 354 26.73 -22.48 -14.17
CA LYS A 354 26.51 -22.89 -15.57
C LYS A 354 25.70 -24.18 -15.66
N ILE A 355 26.07 -25.20 -14.87
CA ILE A 355 25.33 -26.48 -14.78
C ILE A 355 23.86 -26.25 -14.38
N ARG A 356 23.60 -25.30 -13.47
CA ARG A 356 22.24 -24.96 -13.05
C ARG A 356 21.42 -24.30 -14.16
N GLU A 357 22.04 -23.45 -14.98
CA GLU A 357 21.38 -22.82 -16.13
C GLU A 357 21.05 -23.85 -17.21
N GLU A 358 21.99 -24.73 -17.55
CA GLU A 358 21.78 -25.84 -18.49
C GLU A 358 20.66 -26.78 -18.04
N ARG A 359 20.60 -27.11 -16.74
CA ARG A 359 19.50 -27.92 -16.18
C ARG A 359 18.14 -27.25 -16.38
N ILE A 360 18.05 -25.93 -16.24
CA ILE A 360 16.80 -25.19 -16.45
C ILE A 360 16.41 -25.25 -17.93
N LEU A 361 17.36 -25.09 -18.85
CA LEU A 361 17.10 -25.18 -20.29
C LEU A 361 16.59 -26.58 -20.69
N ARG A 362 17.26 -27.65 -20.24
CA ARG A 362 16.80 -29.03 -20.47
C ARG A 362 15.41 -29.31 -19.88
N GLU A 363 15.12 -28.75 -18.72
CA GLU A 363 13.79 -28.89 -18.10
C GLU A 363 12.72 -28.15 -18.92
N ASN A 364 13.04 -26.98 -19.48
CA ASN A 364 12.14 -26.25 -20.38
C ASN A 364 11.87 -27.01 -21.67
N GLU A 365 12.89 -27.62 -22.29
CA GLU A 365 12.73 -28.46 -23.49
C GLU A 365 11.79 -29.64 -23.22
N LYS A 366 11.94 -30.31 -22.07
CA LYS A 366 11.02 -31.39 -21.67
C LYS A 366 9.58 -30.90 -21.53
N ARG A 367 9.37 -29.72 -20.96
CA ARG A 367 8.03 -29.12 -20.79
C ARG A 367 7.41 -28.72 -22.12
N ALA A 368 8.18 -28.15 -23.04
CA ALA A 368 7.73 -27.81 -24.39
C ALA A 368 7.29 -29.06 -25.18
N LYS A 369 8.07 -30.14 -25.10
CA LYS A 369 7.70 -31.42 -25.74
C LYS A 369 6.40 -32.01 -25.18
N MET A 370 6.17 -31.88 -23.87
CA MET A 370 4.92 -32.34 -23.25
C MET A 370 3.70 -31.52 -23.67
N THR A 371 3.85 -30.21 -23.90
CA THR A 371 2.74 -29.39 -24.40
C THR A 371 2.38 -29.77 -25.84
N ASP A 372 3.37 -30.02 -26.70
CA ASP A 372 3.16 -30.35 -28.11
C ASP A 372 2.52 -31.74 -28.31
N THR A 373 2.65 -32.65 -27.34
CA THR A 373 2.03 -33.99 -27.40
C THR A 373 0.59 -34.03 -26.89
N THR A 374 0.10 -32.94 -26.28
CA THR A 374 -1.25 -32.88 -25.68
C THR A 374 -2.24 -32.06 -26.53
N THR A 375 -1.75 -31.33 -27.53
CA THR A 375 -2.53 -30.75 -28.64
C THR A 375 -2.59 -31.73 -29.80
#